data_AF-A0A3D0RSE8-F1
#
_entry.id   AF-A0A3D0RSE8-F1
#
_cell.length_a   1.000
_cell.length_b   1.000
_cell.length_c   1.000
_cell.angle_alpha   90.00
_cell.angle_beta   90.00
_cell.angle_gamma   90.00
#
_symmetry.space_group_name_H-M   'P 1'
#
loop_
_entity.id
_entity.type
_entity.pdbx_description
1 polymer ?
#
loop_
_entity_poly.entity_id
_entity_poly.type
_entity_poly.pdbx_seq_one_letter_code
_entity_poly.pdbx_strand_id
1 'polypeptide(L)'
;TNSMPVNLFGENGIGKTSLLRYISHLTETKKFNDGVIYLIANGEERGDLLQLIFDAFYTSNQNQKPTDAQLREDLKNIQALIIVDDLTLKREDTAFLLDALPNSTFIFASIERSLWGEGQPIGLDGLPEKEALQLFERELGREIKDDEKESAVQICKILLYHPLRILQTASMIREDGISIPQAFATLENV
;
A
#
# COMPACT_ATOMS: atom_id res chain seq x y z
N THR A 1 17.29 -2.94 17.49
CA THR A 1 16.43 -1.92 18.13
C THR A 1 15.02 -2.25 17.75
N ASN A 2 14.11 -2.47 18.71
CA ASN A 2 12.73 -2.82 18.40
C ASN A 2 12.07 -1.63 17.66
N SER A 3 11.81 -1.78 16.36
CA SER A 3 11.26 -0.70 15.54
C SER A 3 9.75 -0.66 15.72
N MET A 4 9.20 0.51 16.02
CA MET A 4 7.75 0.70 16.07
C MET A 4 7.14 0.33 14.71
N PRO A 5 6.10 -0.50 14.65
CA PRO A 5 5.47 -0.88 13.38
C PRO A 5 4.82 0.35 12.74
N VAL A 6 4.81 0.38 11.41
CA VAL A 6 4.18 1.46 10.65
C VAL A 6 2.80 1.00 10.19
N ASN A 7 1.80 1.86 10.33
CA ASN A 7 0.50 1.68 9.70
C ASN A 7 0.32 2.71 8.59
N LEU A 8 0.39 2.26 7.35
CA LEU A 8 0.11 3.04 6.15
C LEU A 8 -1.39 2.95 5.85
N PHE A 9 -2.13 4.05 5.90
CA PHE A 9 -3.57 4.03 5.70
C PHE A 9 -4.04 5.08 4.70
N GLY A 10 -5.25 4.90 4.16
CA GLY A 10 -5.85 5.79 3.18
C GLY A 10 -6.86 5.07 2.29
N GLU A 11 -7.64 5.81 1.52
CA GLU A 11 -8.72 5.26 0.69
C GLU A 11 -8.23 4.22 -0.35
N ASN A 12 -9.16 3.43 -0.88
CA ASN A 12 -8.87 2.50 -1.96
C ASN A 12 -8.44 3.24 -3.23
N GLY A 13 -7.33 2.81 -3.82
CA GLY A 13 -6.78 3.46 -5.01
C GLY A 13 -5.93 4.71 -4.73
N ILE A 14 -5.66 5.06 -3.47
CA ILE A 14 -4.76 6.18 -3.11
C ILE A 14 -3.28 5.88 -3.36
N GLY A 15 -2.92 4.61 -3.64
CA GLY A 15 -1.55 4.22 -3.99
C GLY A 15 -0.76 3.46 -2.91
N LYS A 16 -1.40 3.00 -1.82
CA LYS A 16 -0.77 2.20 -0.75
C LYS A 16 0.08 1.05 -1.29
N THR A 17 -0.51 0.14 -2.07
CA THR A 17 0.17 -1.01 -2.70
C THR A 17 1.34 -0.58 -3.60
N SER A 18 1.16 0.48 -4.40
CA SER A 18 2.24 0.99 -5.26
C SER A 18 3.44 1.49 -4.45
N LEU A 19 3.18 2.22 -3.35
CA LEU A 19 4.22 2.70 -2.46
C LEU A 19 4.93 1.54 -1.73
N LEU A 20 4.17 0.56 -1.23
CA LEU A 20 4.73 -0.60 -0.54
C LEU A 20 5.61 -1.45 -1.46
N ARG A 21 5.18 -1.68 -2.71
CA ARG A 21 6.01 -2.38 -3.72
C ARG A 21 7.27 -1.61 -4.04
N TYR A 22 7.21 -0.28 -4.11
CA TYR A 22 8.41 0.53 -4.27
C TYR A 22 9.37 0.36 -3.07
N ILE A 23 8.84 0.45 -1.85
CA ILE A 23 9.60 0.27 -0.61
C ILE A 23 10.28 -1.11 -0.55
N SER A 24 9.60 -2.18 -0.97
CA SER A 24 10.17 -3.53 -0.93
C SER A 24 11.42 -3.72 -1.79
N HIS A 25 11.66 -2.80 -2.74
CA HIS A 25 12.82 -2.82 -3.63
C HIS A 25 13.86 -1.71 -3.34
N LEU A 26 13.65 -0.89 -2.30
CA LEU A 26 14.60 0.15 -1.90
C LEU A 26 15.93 -0.45 -1.44
N THR A 27 17.04 0.23 -1.70
CA THR A 27 18.38 -0.28 -1.31
C THR A 27 18.55 -0.30 0.21
N GLU A 28 17.87 0.60 0.91
CA GLU A 28 17.81 0.74 2.35
C GLU A 28 17.23 -0.52 3.03
N THR A 29 16.46 -1.35 2.32
CA THR A 29 15.95 -2.61 2.86
C THR A 29 17.03 -3.69 2.96
N LYS A 30 18.18 -3.53 2.30
CA LYS A 30 19.32 -4.46 2.43
C LYS A 30 19.94 -4.48 3.82
N LYS A 31 19.54 -3.57 4.71
CA LYS A 31 19.92 -3.58 6.14
C LYS A 31 19.24 -4.71 6.95
N PHE A 32 18.16 -5.29 6.41
CA PHE A 32 17.45 -6.39 7.04
C PHE A 32 18.16 -7.71 6.68
N ASN A 33 18.74 -8.37 7.68
CA ASN A 33 19.58 -9.55 7.49
C ASN A 33 18.84 -10.71 6.82
N ASP A 34 17.56 -10.87 7.17
CA ASP A 34 16.70 -11.92 6.63
C ASP A 34 15.84 -11.41 5.45
N GLY A 35 16.12 -10.20 4.94
CA GLY A 35 15.51 -9.65 3.73
C GLY A 35 14.14 -9.02 3.93
N VAL A 36 13.33 -9.04 2.86
CA VAL A 36 12.00 -8.41 2.80
C VAL A 36 10.96 -9.44 2.40
N ILE A 37 9.88 -9.52 3.17
CA ILE A 37 8.69 -10.30 2.83
C ILE A 37 7.56 -9.34 2.49
N TYR A 38 6.91 -9.59 1.36
CA TYR A 38 5.68 -8.92 0.96
C TYR A 38 4.52 -9.91 0.98
N LEU A 39 3.54 -9.67 1.84
CA LEU A 39 2.32 -10.46 1.94
C LEU A 39 1.11 -9.61 1.58
N ILE A 40 0.12 -10.25 0.96
CA ILE A 40 -1.20 -9.68 0.76
C ILE A 40 -2.13 -10.45 1.69
N ALA A 41 -2.76 -9.74 2.63
CA ALA A 41 -3.57 -10.40 3.65
C ALA A 41 -4.91 -10.91 3.11
N ASN A 42 -5.54 -10.27 2.11
CA ASN A 42 -6.77 -10.74 1.45
C ASN A 42 -7.93 -11.19 2.39
N GLY A 43 -7.97 -10.72 3.65
CA GLY A 43 -8.94 -11.18 4.65
C GLY A 43 -8.60 -12.50 5.36
N GLU A 44 -7.39 -13.04 5.17
CA GLU A 44 -6.89 -14.22 5.88
C GLU A 44 -6.88 -14.00 7.41
N GLU A 45 -7.09 -15.09 8.15
CA GLU A 45 -6.98 -15.06 9.61
C GLU A 45 -5.51 -14.96 10.05
N ARG A 46 -5.29 -14.47 11.28
CA ARG A 46 -3.93 -14.25 11.82
C ARG A 46 -3.02 -15.49 11.79
N GLY A 47 -3.59 -16.68 11.96
CA GLY A 47 -2.84 -17.94 11.98
C GLY A 47 -2.30 -18.30 10.61
N ASP A 48 -3.07 -18.01 9.57
CA ASP A 48 -2.67 -18.23 8.18
C ASP A 48 -1.61 -17.22 7.75
N LEU A 49 -1.69 -15.97 8.21
CA LEU A 49 -0.61 -15.00 7.99
C LEU A 49 0.70 -15.41 8.65
N LEU A 50 0.67 -15.90 9.90
CA LEU A 50 1.89 -16.37 10.56
C LEU A 50 2.49 -17.58 9.83
N GLN A 51 1.66 -18.48 9.34
CA GLN A 51 2.10 -19.61 8.51
C GLN A 51 2.71 -19.12 7.20
N LEU A 52 2.10 -18.13 6.52
CA LEU A 52 2.65 -17.55 5.29
C LEU A 52 4.01 -16.89 5.52
N ILE A 53 4.21 -16.20 6.65
CA ILE A 53 5.52 -15.65 7.04
C ILE A 53 6.52 -16.79 7.26
N PHE A 54 6.11 -17.85 7.96
CA PHE A 54 6.97 -19.01 8.20
C PHE A 54 7.41 -19.68 6.90
N ASP A 55 6.46 -19.95 5.99
CA ASP A 55 6.72 -20.62 4.71
C ASP A 55 7.63 -19.79 3.79
N ALA A 56 7.70 -18.46 3.99
CA ALA A 56 8.62 -17.59 3.27
C ALA A 56 10.09 -17.74 3.73
N PHE A 57 10.33 -18.17 4.97
CA PHE A 57 11.69 -18.40 5.50
C PHE A 57 12.09 -19.88 5.50
N TYR A 58 11.12 -20.77 5.67
CA TYR A 58 11.35 -22.19 5.91
C TYR A 58 10.61 -23.04 4.88
N THR A 59 11.34 -23.93 4.20
CA THR A 59 10.71 -24.96 3.36
C THR A 59 10.21 -26.10 4.26
N SER A 60 8.88 -26.25 4.39
CA SER A 60 8.28 -27.34 5.13
C SER A 60 8.54 -28.70 4.45
N ASN A 61 9.51 -29.46 4.96
CA ASN A 61 9.79 -30.84 4.54
C ASN A 61 9.04 -31.89 5.39
N GLN A 62 8.14 -31.48 6.29
CA GLN A 62 7.51 -32.36 7.28
C GLN A 62 6.01 -32.56 7.02
N ASN A 63 5.53 -33.79 7.22
CA ASN A 63 4.11 -34.17 7.08
C ASN A 63 3.19 -33.65 8.21
N GLN A 64 3.66 -32.72 9.04
CA GLN A 64 2.91 -32.18 10.19
C GLN A 64 3.01 -30.66 10.22
N LYS A 65 1.84 -29.99 10.31
CA LYS A 65 1.76 -28.53 10.46
C LYS A 65 2.35 -28.11 11.82
N PRO A 66 3.27 -27.13 11.89
CA PRO A 66 3.79 -26.62 13.14
C PRO A 66 2.68 -26.03 14.01
N THR A 67 2.85 -26.12 15.33
CA THR A 67 1.98 -25.41 16.30
C THR A 67 2.36 -23.93 16.37
N ASP A 68 1.44 -23.07 16.81
CA ASP A 68 1.71 -21.63 17.00
C ASP A 68 2.94 -21.35 17.89
N ALA A 69 3.16 -22.19 18.91
CA ALA A 69 4.31 -22.06 19.80
C ALA A 69 5.64 -22.36 19.06
N GLN A 70 5.65 -23.34 18.16
CA GLN A 70 6.81 -23.67 17.33
C GLN A 70 7.08 -22.57 16.30
N LEU A 71 6.03 -22.09 15.61
CA LEU A 71 6.16 -20.97 14.67
C LEU A 71 6.79 -19.74 15.35
N ARG A 72 6.33 -19.39 16.56
CA ARG A 72 6.90 -18.28 17.34
C ARG A 72 8.36 -18.51 17.70
N GLU A 73 8.72 -19.70 18.15
CA GLU A 73 10.10 -20.02 18.53
C GLU A 73 11.06 -19.94 17.34
N ASP A 74 10.63 -20.42 16.17
CA ASP A 74 11.41 -20.41 14.94
C ASP A 74 11.53 -19.01 14.32
N LEU A 75 10.52 -18.16 14.49
CA LEU A 75 10.48 -16.81 13.92
C LEU A 75 11.06 -15.72 14.82
N LYS A 76 11.22 -15.97 16.13
CA LYS A 76 11.60 -14.90 17.09
C LYS A 76 12.92 -14.20 16.76
N ASN A 77 13.86 -14.90 16.12
CA ASN A 77 15.20 -14.39 15.81
C ASN A 77 15.30 -13.73 14.42
N ILE A 78 14.24 -13.80 13.62
CA ILE A 78 14.20 -13.23 12.28
C ILE A 78 14.25 -11.69 12.35
N GLN A 79 15.15 -11.13 11.55
CA GLN A 79 15.42 -9.71 11.37
C GLN A 79 15.12 -9.31 9.91
N ALA A 80 13.83 -9.30 9.58
CA ALA A 80 13.33 -8.96 8.26
C ALA A 80 12.47 -7.67 8.27
N LEU A 81 12.20 -7.14 7.08
CA LEU A 81 11.08 -6.23 6.85
C LEU A 81 9.86 -7.05 6.41
N ILE A 82 8.80 -7.04 7.20
CA ILE A 82 7.54 -7.69 6.90
C ILE A 82 6.53 -6.64 6.45
N ILE A 83 6.13 -6.69 5.19
CA ILE A 83 5.11 -5.83 4.62
C ILE A 83 3.83 -6.65 4.49
N VAL A 84 2.76 -6.19 5.15
CA VAL A 84 1.43 -6.80 5.08
C VAL A 84 0.48 -5.81 4.44
N ASP A 85 0.14 -6.06 3.17
CA ASP A 85 -0.80 -5.25 2.40
C ASP A 85 -2.24 -5.75 2.55
N ASP A 86 -3.21 -4.87 2.31
CA ASP A 86 -4.66 -5.13 2.41
C ASP A 86 -5.09 -5.73 3.77
N LEU A 87 -4.60 -5.14 4.85
CA LEU A 87 -4.90 -5.55 6.20
C LEU A 87 -6.35 -5.18 6.58
N THR A 88 -7.17 -6.20 6.77
CA THR A 88 -8.51 -6.11 7.40
C THR A 88 -8.51 -6.56 8.86
N LEU A 89 -7.35 -6.99 9.36
CA LEU A 89 -7.18 -7.55 10.69
C LEU A 89 -7.49 -6.56 11.82
N LYS A 90 -7.90 -7.12 12.96
CA LYS A 90 -8.11 -6.35 14.19
C LYS A 90 -6.77 -6.09 14.88
N ARG A 91 -6.76 -5.15 15.83
CA ARG A 91 -5.57 -4.81 16.63
C ARG A 91 -4.93 -6.04 17.29
N GLU A 92 -5.74 -6.94 17.84
CA GLU A 92 -5.29 -8.15 18.54
C GLU A 92 -4.51 -9.10 17.62
N ASP A 93 -4.91 -9.19 16.36
CA ASP A 93 -4.26 -10.02 15.34
C ASP A 93 -2.90 -9.43 14.94
N THR A 94 -2.78 -8.10 14.94
CA THR A 94 -1.51 -7.43 14.65
C THR A 94 -0.53 -7.60 15.81
N ALA A 95 -0.98 -7.43 17.06
CA ALA A 95 -0.17 -7.69 18.24
C ALA A 95 0.37 -9.12 18.25
N PHE A 96 -0.46 -10.09 17.86
CA PHE A 96 -0.05 -11.49 17.73
C PHE A 96 1.14 -11.68 16.77
N LEU A 97 1.14 -11.00 15.61
CA LEU A 97 2.25 -11.07 14.64
C LEU A 97 3.51 -10.36 15.16
N LEU A 98 3.35 -9.18 15.78
CA LEU A 98 4.45 -8.42 16.37
C LEU A 98 5.17 -9.22 17.46
N ASP A 99 4.41 -9.92 18.31
CA ASP A 99 4.95 -10.78 19.37
C ASP A 99 5.66 -12.02 18.82
N ALA A 100 5.30 -12.48 17.61
CA ALA A 100 5.91 -13.65 16.99
C ALA A 100 7.26 -13.32 16.31
N LEU A 101 7.43 -12.08 15.82
CA LEU A 101 8.67 -11.61 15.17
C LEU A 101 9.20 -10.32 15.81
N PRO A 102 9.56 -10.33 17.11
CA PRO A 102 9.93 -9.12 17.86
C PRO A 102 11.22 -8.44 17.38
N ASN A 103 12.01 -9.10 16.52
CA ASN A 103 13.24 -8.56 15.95
C ASN A 103 13.08 -8.05 14.51
N SER A 104 11.87 -8.18 13.94
CA SER A 104 11.54 -7.72 12.59
C SER A 104 10.84 -6.35 12.60
N THR A 105 10.93 -5.64 11.49
CA THR A 105 10.18 -4.40 11.26
C THR A 105 8.92 -4.70 10.47
N PHE A 106 7.79 -4.09 10.86
CA PHE A 106 6.52 -4.27 10.15
C PHE A 106 6.02 -3.00 9.50
N ILE A 107 5.43 -3.15 8.32
CA ILE A 107 4.58 -2.15 7.68
C ILE A 107 3.24 -2.81 7.36
N PHE A 108 2.16 -2.25 7.89
CA PHE A 108 0.80 -2.70 7.65
C PHE A 108 0.06 -1.66 6.81
N ALA A 109 -0.50 -2.06 5.67
CA ALA A 109 -1.40 -1.21 4.90
C ALA A 109 -2.86 -1.55 5.14
N SER A 110 -3.69 -0.54 5.40
CA SER A 110 -5.13 -0.69 5.64
C SER A 110 -5.92 0.47 5.02
N ILE A 111 -7.24 0.33 4.92
CA ILE A 111 -8.09 1.45 4.46
C ILE A 111 -8.13 2.54 5.53
N GLU A 112 -8.45 2.12 6.75
CA GLU A 112 -8.51 3.00 7.92
C GLU A 112 -7.32 2.80 8.83
N ARG A 113 -7.08 3.76 9.72
CA ARG A 113 -6.07 3.61 10.76
C ARG A 113 -6.44 2.47 11.71
N SER A 114 -5.55 1.49 11.88
CA SER A 114 -5.81 0.26 12.64
C SER A 114 -4.94 0.11 13.90
N LEU A 115 -3.69 0.59 13.90
CA LEU A 115 -2.72 0.41 14.99
C LEU A 115 -2.75 1.53 16.03
N TRP A 116 -3.90 1.74 16.66
CA TRP A 116 -4.05 2.77 17.69
C TRP A 116 -3.18 2.49 18.93
N GLY A 117 -2.14 3.31 19.11
CA GLY A 117 -1.25 3.28 20.29
C GLY A 117 -0.06 2.32 20.18
N GLU A 118 0.00 1.48 19.14
CA GLU A 118 1.04 0.46 18.96
C GLU A 118 1.84 0.60 17.66
N GLY A 119 1.49 1.56 16.80
CA GLY A 119 2.22 1.83 15.56
C GLY A 119 2.30 3.32 15.20
N GLN A 120 3.26 3.66 14.35
CA GLN A 120 3.37 4.97 13.74
C GLN A 120 2.38 5.07 12.56
N PRO A 121 1.35 5.92 12.65
CA PRO A 121 0.38 6.08 11.58
C PRO A 121 0.95 7.00 10.48
N ILE A 122 0.80 6.58 9.23
CA ILE A 122 1.12 7.38 8.04
C ILE A 122 -0.10 7.37 7.13
N GLY A 123 -0.79 8.51 7.04
CA GLY A 123 -1.90 8.69 6.12
C GLY A 123 -1.39 9.00 4.71
N LEU A 124 -1.98 8.36 3.71
CA LEU A 124 -1.83 8.75 2.31
C LEU A 124 -3.04 9.54 1.87
N ASP A 125 -2.75 10.71 1.33
CA ASP A 125 -3.72 11.60 0.69
C ASP A 125 -3.43 11.69 -0.81
N GLY A 126 -4.15 12.58 -1.51
CA GLY A 126 -3.92 12.86 -2.92
C GLY A 126 -2.47 13.28 -3.22
N LEU A 127 -2.06 13.08 -4.47
CA LEU A 127 -0.73 13.49 -4.93
C LEU A 127 -0.56 15.01 -4.86
N PRO A 128 0.68 15.51 -4.72
CA PRO A 128 0.92 16.91 -4.97
C PRO A 128 0.53 17.26 -6.43
N GLU A 129 0.06 18.48 -6.65
CA GLU A 129 -0.57 18.92 -7.90
C GLU A 129 0.29 18.62 -9.14
N LYS A 130 1.60 18.86 -9.05
CA LYS A 130 2.54 18.61 -10.14
C LYS A 130 2.57 17.14 -10.54
N GLU A 131 2.71 16.23 -9.57
CA GLU A 131 2.75 14.79 -9.78
C GLU A 131 1.38 14.24 -10.22
N ALA A 132 0.28 14.86 -9.77
CA ALA A 132 -1.06 14.55 -10.23
C ALA A 132 -1.25 14.87 -11.73
N LEU A 133 -0.77 16.02 -12.19
CA LEU A 133 -0.79 16.39 -13.61
C LEU A 133 0.11 15.48 -14.46
N GLN A 134 1.29 15.13 -13.96
CA GLN A 134 2.16 14.16 -14.63
C GLN A 134 1.50 12.78 -14.76
N LEU A 135 0.79 12.33 -13.73
CA LEU A 135 0.01 11.10 -13.77
C LEU A 135 -1.12 11.19 -14.81
N PHE A 136 -1.79 12.33 -14.87
CA PHE A 136 -2.85 12.61 -15.84
C PHE A 136 -2.32 12.53 -17.28
N GLU A 137 -1.23 13.24 -17.61
CA GLU A 137 -0.60 13.21 -18.94
C GLU A 137 -0.16 11.81 -19.35
N ARG A 138 0.44 11.08 -18.40
CA ARG A 138 0.89 9.70 -18.63
C ARG A 138 -0.27 8.80 -19.05
N GLU A 139 -1.40 8.89 -18.37
CA GLU A 139 -2.58 8.06 -18.70
C GLU A 139 -3.31 8.57 -19.95
N LEU A 140 -3.37 9.88 -20.14
CA LEU A 140 -3.92 10.50 -21.35
C LEU A 140 -3.14 10.07 -22.61
N GLY A 141 -1.86 9.72 -22.47
CA GLY A 141 -0.99 9.28 -23.56
C GLY A 141 -0.44 10.43 -24.41
N ARG A 142 -0.56 11.66 -23.94
CA ARG A 142 -0.02 12.89 -24.55
C ARG A 142 0.14 13.99 -23.51
N GLU A 143 0.92 15.00 -23.85
CA GLU A 143 1.03 16.23 -23.05
C GLU A 143 -0.29 17.02 -23.05
N ILE A 144 -0.55 17.72 -21.95
CA ILE A 144 -1.64 18.68 -21.82
C ILE A 144 -1.27 19.94 -22.59
N LYS A 145 -2.15 20.39 -23.50
CA LYS A 145 -1.93 21.61 -24.28
C LYS A 145 -2.10 22.85 -23.42
N ASP A 146 -1.51 23.96 -23.83
CA ASP A 146 -1.56 25.22 -23.06
C ASP A 146 -3.00 25.70 -22.77
N ASP A 147 -3.92 25.52 -23.72
CA ASP A 147 -5.34 25.86 -23.59
C ASP A 147 -6.14 24.86 -22.72
N GLU A 148 -5.57 23.71 -22.38
CA GLU A 148 -6.19 22.66 -21.55
C GLU A 148 -5.70 22.69 -20.10
N LYS A 149 -4.59 23.39 -19.81
CA LYS A 149 -3.91 23.35 -18.50
C LYS A 149 -4.82 23.73 -17.33
N GLU A 150 -5.57 24.82 -17.47
CA GLU A 150 -6.46 25.28 -16.40
C GLU A 150 -7.54 24.24 -16.08
N SER A 151 -8.19 23.68 -17.12
CA SER A 151 -9.18 22.61 -16.94
C SER A 151 -8.57 21.35 -16.33
N ALA A 152 -7.35 20.96 -16.73
CA ALA A 152 -6.67 19.80 -16.16
C ALA A 152 -6.40 19.97 -14.65
N VAL A 153 -5.93 21.15 -14.24
CA VAL A 153 -5.72 21.50 -12.82
C VAL A 153 -7.04 21.41 -12.06
N GLN A 154 -8.12 21.98 -12.59
CA GLN A 154 -9.43 21.94 -11.91
C GLN A 154 -10.00 20.52 -11.82
N ILE A 155 -9.86 19.69 -12.86
CA ILE A 155 -10.24 18.28 -12.80
C ILE A 155 -9.45 17.59 -11.68
N CYS A 156 -8.12 17.68 -11.68
CA CYS A 156 -7.30 17.06 -10.64
C CYS A 156 -7.71 17.51 -9.23
N LYS A 157 -8.04 18.80 -9.06
CA LYS A 157 -8.53 19.34 -7.79
C LYS A 157 -9.90 18.78 -7.38
N ILE A 158 -10.87 18.68 -8.30
CA ILE A 158 -12.19 18.05 -8.04
C ILE A 158 -11.99 16.60 -7.60
N LEU A 159 -11.06 15.89 -8.22
CA LEU A 159 -10.72 14.51 -7.89
C LEU A 159 -9.89 14.38 -6.61
N LEU A 160 -9.65 15.47 -5.88
CA LEU A 160 -8.81 15.54 -4.67
C LEU A 160 -7.38 15.03 -4.90
N TYR A 161 -6.89 15.16 -6.12
CA TYR A 161 -5.60 14.62 -6.56
C TYR A 161 -5.46 13.10 -6.34
N HIS A 162 -6.58 12.38 -6.29
CA HIS A 162 -6.61 10.95 -6.00
C HIS A 162 -6.11 10.13 -7.22
N PRO A 163 -5.05 9.31 -7.08
CA PRO A 163 -4.42 8.61 -8.22
C PRO A 163 -5.38 7.79 -9.08
N LEU A 164 -6.19 6.92 -8.48
CA LEU A 164 -7.10 6.08 -9.26
C LEU A 164 -8.17 6.90 -10.00
N ARG A 165 -8.71 7.94 -9.37
CA ARG A 165 -9.71 8.81 -9.99
C ARG A 165 -9.10 9.57 -11.18
N ILE A 166 -7.87 10.07 -11.03
CA ILE A 166 -7.12 10.70 -12.12
C ILE A 166 -6.94 9.73 -13.29
N LEU A 167 -6.49 8.50 -13.01
CA LEU A 167 -6.29 7.48 -14.04
C LEU A 167 -7.61 7.17 -14.78
N GLN A 168 -8.70 6.97 -14.04
CA GLN A 168 -10.02 6.70 -14.62
C GLN A 168 -10.50 7.85 -15.51
N THR A 169 -10.41 9.09 -15.03
CA THR A 169 -10.83 10.26 -15.81
C THR A 169 -9.97 10.49 -17.04
N ALA A 170 -8.64 10.38 -16.93
CA ALA A 170 -7.74 10.53 -18.08
C ALA A 170 -7.95 9.41 -19.12
N SER A 171 -8.17 8.16 -18.68
CA SER A 171 -8.49 7.03 -19.55
C SER A 171 -9.80 7.25 -20.30
N MET A 172 -10.85 7.72 -19.60
CA MET A 172 -12.14 8.08 -20.20
C MET A 172 -11.99 9.18 -21.27
N ILE A 173 -11.26 10.25 -20.97
CA ILE A 173 -11.00 11.35 -21.92
C ILE A 173 -10.28 10.81 -23.18
N ARG A 174 -9.28 9.94 -22.99
CA ARG A 174 -8.54 9.32 -24.08
C ARG A 174 -9.42 8.41 -24.94
N GLU A 175 -10.24 7.58 -24.31
CA GLU A 175 -11.07 6.57 -24.98
C GLU A 175 -12.28 7.18 -25.69
N ASP A 176 -12.93 8.17 -25.07
CA ASP A 176 -14.09 8.87 -25.63
C ASP A 176 -13.70 9.97 -26.62
N GLY A 177 -12.41 10.35 -26.67
CA GLY A 177 -11.89 11.37 -27.57
C GLY A 177 -12.40 12.79 -27.30
N ILE A 178 -12.92 13.05 -26.10
CA ILE A 178 -13.36 14.38 -25.68
C ILE A 178 -12.17 15.27 -25.28
N SER A 179 -12.34 16.59 -25.31
CA SER A 179 -11.30 17.50 -24.83
C SER A 179 -11.30 17.60 -23.29
N ILE A 180 -10.16 17.97 -22.70
CA ILE A 180 -10.06 18.18 -21.25
C ILE A 180 -11.06 19.27 -20.79
N PRO A 181 -11.22 20.42 -21.47
CA PRO A 181 -12.27 21.39 -21.12
C PRO A 181 -13.70 20.84 -21.18
N GLN A 182 -14.02 19.97 -22.15
CA GLN A 182 -15.34 19.32 -22.24
C GLN A 182 -15.59 18.37 -21.06
N ALA A 183 -14.57 17.57 -20.71
CA ALA A 183 -14.64 16.68 -19.56
C ALA A 183 -14.82 17.46 -18.24
N PHE A 184 -14.09 18.56 -18.09
CA PHE A 184 -14.21 19.46 -16.94
C PHE A 184 -15.63 20.00 -16.80
N ALA A 185 -16.21 20.52 -17.89
CA ALA A 185 -17.59 21.01 -17.89
C ALA A 185 -18.61 19.92 -17.51
N THR A 186 -18.35 18.66 -17.81
CA THR A 186 -19.23 17.55 -17.41
C THR A 186 -19.14 17.27 -15.91
N LEU A 187 -17.94 17.36 -15.32
CA LEU A 187 -17.71 17.16 -13.89
C LEU A 187 -18.28 18.28 -13.01
N GLU A 188 -18.37 19.52 -13.50
CA GLU A 188 -19.00 20.63 -12.76
C GLU A 188 -20.53 20.51 -12.65
N ASN A 189 -21.16 19.71 -13.51
CA ASN A 189 -22.62 19.58 -13.58
C ASN A 189 -23.18 18.38 -12.78
N VAL A 190 -22.35 17.73 -11.95
CA VAL A 190 -22.71 16.59 -11.10
C VAL A 190 -22.73 17.01 -9.63
#